data_AF-X1NBJ1-F1
#
_entry.id   AF-X1NBJ1-F1
#
_cell.length_a   1.000
_cell.length_b   1.000
_cell.length_c   1.000
_cell.angle_alpha   90.00
_cell.angle_beta   90.00
_cell.angle_gamma   90.00
#
_symmetry.space_group_name_H-M   'P 1'
#
loop_
_entity.id
_entity.type
_entity.pdbx_description
1 polymer ?
#
loop_
_entity_poly.entity_id
_entity_poly.type
_entity_poly.pdbx_seq_one_letter_code
_entity_poly.pdbx_strand_id
1 'polypeptide(L)' 'DEAIVWNKERAIPEFDIEKCTLCHKCIEACEQNTLADFTEAKIAAKTGSTTMVR' A
#
# COMPACT_ATOMS: atom_id res chain seq x y z
N ASP A 1 -6.12 10.16 14.46
CA ASP A 1 -6.84 10.12 13.17
C ASP A 1 -6.53 8.82 12.44
N GLU A 2 -7.50 8.24 11.73
CA GLU A 2 -7.31 7.00 10.95
C GLU A 2 -6.79 7.33 9.53
N ALA A 3 -5.86 6.52 9.01
CA ALA A 3 -5.27 6.72 7.67
C ALA A 3 -6.09 6.08 6.53
N ILE A 4 -7.09 5.26 6.87
CA ILE A 4 -7.95 4.55 5.91
C ILE A 4 -9.40 4.79 6.35
N VAL A 5 -10.23 5.29 5.44
CA VAL A 5 -11.64 5.59 5.70
C VAL A 5 -12.51 4.86 4.69
N TRP A 6 -13.60 4.25 5.14
CA TRP A 6 -14.56 3.60 4.22
C TRP A 6 -15.42 4.66 3.50
N ASN A 7 -15.24 4.81 2.19
CA ASN A 7 -16.11 5.64 1.36
C ASN A 7 -17.41 4.87 1.04
N LYS A 8 -18.51 5.27 1.68
CA LYS A 8 -19.82 4.62 1.55
C LYS A 8 -20.47 4.78 0.18
N GLU A 9 -20.16 5.86 -0.55
CA GLU A 9 -20.76 6.13 -1.86
C GLU A 9 -20.09 5.29 -2.95
N ARG A 10 -18.76 5.19 -2.89
CA ARG A 10 -17.95 4.44 -3.87
C ARG A 10 -17.76 2.97 -3.49
N ALA A 11 -18.12 2.60 -2.25
CA ALA A 11 -17.92 1.28 -1.67
C ALA A 11 -16.46 0.79 -1.75
N ILE A 12 -15.51 1.70 -1.51
CA ILE A 12 -14.08 1.41 -1.48
C ILE A 12 -13.41 2.09 -0.28
N PRO A 13 -12.30 1.54 0.24
CA PRO A 13 -11.46 2.26 1.20
C PRO A 13 -10.70 3.40 0.50
N GLU A 14 -10.69 4.58 1.11
CA GLU A 14 -9.88 5.72 0.69
C GLU A 14 -8.70 5.91 1.66
N PHE A 15 -7.51 6.08 1.10
CA PHE A 15 -6.26 6.21 1.85
C PHE A 15 -5.85 7.69 1.96
N ASP A 16 -5.69 8.16 3.18
CA ASP A 16 -5.10 9.46 3.48
C ASP A 16 -3.58 9.32 3.55
N ILE A 17 -2.90 9.72 2.46
CA ILE A 17 -1.46 9.56 2.31
C ILE A 17 -0.68 10.39 3.33
N GLU A 18 -1.22 11.53 3.78
CA GLU A 18 -0.54 12.39 4.77
C GLU A 18 -0.52 11.75 6.17
N LYS A 19 -1.49 10.87 6.45
CA LYS A 19 -1.56 10.11 7.71
C LYS A 19 -0.95 8.71 7.61
N CYS A 20 -0.67 8.23 6.41
CA CYS A 20 -0.06 6.92 6.20
C CYS A 20 1.36 6.89 6.78
N THR A 21 1.61 5.97 7.69
CA THR A 21 2.92 5.81 8.37
C THR A 21 3.81 4.73 7.75
N LEU A 22 3.41 4.16 6.61
CA LEU A 22 4.05 2.98 6.00
C LEU A 22 4.14 1.78 6.97
N CYS A 23 3.13 1.59 7.82
CA CYS A 23 3.11 0.48 8.77
C CYS A 23 2.76 -0.89 8.16
N HIS A 24 2.42 -0.94 6.87
CA HIS A 24 2.08 -2.13 6.07
C HIS A 24 0.92 -3.02 6.57
N LYS A 25 0.25 -2.67 7.68
CA LYS A 25 -0.90 -3.45 8.21
C LYS A 25 -2.04 -3.67 7.21
N CYS A 26 -2.29 -2.70 6.32
CA CYS A 26 -3.32 -2.84 5.28
C CYS A 26 -2.96 -3.89 4.23
N ILE A 27 -1.66 -4.06 3.94
CA ILE A 27 -1.16 -5.08 3.02
C ILE A 27 -1.33 -6.46 3.66
N GLU A 28 -0.86 -6.61 4.91
CA GLU A 28 -0.92 -7.88 5.66
C GLU A 28 -2.35 -8.37 5.91
N ALA A 29 -3.29 -7.46 6.20
CA ALA A 29 -4.66 -7.81 6.52
C ALA A 29 -5.53 -8.11 5.28
N CYS A 30 -5.08 -7.78 4.07
CA CYS A 30 -5.87 -7.95 2.87
C CYS A 30 -5.82 -9.42 2.40
N GLU A 31 -6.87 -10.18 2.71
CA GLU A 31 -7.01 -11.59 2.30
C GLU A 31 -6.90 -11.79 0.77
N GLN A 32 -7.30 -10.77 0.01
CA GLN A 32 -7.26 -10.78 -1.45
C GLN A 32 -5.87 -10.46 -2.01
N ASN A 33 -4.89 -10.13 -1.16
CA ASN A 33 -3.50 -9.81 -1.54
C ASN A 33 -3.43 -8.78 -2.69
N THR A 34 -4.30 -7.76 -2.68
CA THR A 34 -4.45 -6.80 -3.78
C THR A 34 -3.63 -5.52 -3.58
N LEU A 35 -3.03 -5.34 -2.40
CA LEU A 35 -2.21 -4.17 -2.04
C LEU A 35 -0.73 -4.58 -2.03
N ALA A 36 0.15 -3.67 -2.47
CA ALA A 36 1.58 -3.89 -2.52
C ALA A 36 2.36 -2.63 -2.10
N ASP A 37 3.56 -2.82 -1.55
CA ASP A 37 4.50 -1.74 -1.29
C ASP A 37 5.38 -1.49 -2.53
N PHE A 38 5.54 -0.23 -2.91
CA PHE A 38 6.37 0.19 -4.04
C PHE A 38 7.55 1.08 -3.61
N THR A 39 7.81 1.23 -2.31
CA THR A 39 8.91 2.07 -1.80
C THR A 39 10.27 1.51 -2.22
N GLU A 40 10.40 0.19 -2.34
CA GLU A 40 11.62 -0.47 -2.80
C GLU A 40 11.80 -0.45 -4.33
N ALA A 41 10.74 -0.16 -5.10
CA ALA A 41 10.81 -0.12 -6.56
C ALA A 41 11.75 0.99 -7.08
N LYS A 42 11.94 2.08 -6.32
CA LYS A 42 12.93 3.13 -6.65
C LYS A 42 14.38 2.65 -6.48
N ILE A 43 14.62 1.64 -5.66
CA ILE A 43 15.95 1.04 -5.49
C ILE A 43 16.23 0.11 -6.68
N ALA A 44 15.28 -0.75 -7.04
CA ALA A 44 15.38 -1.66 -8.19
C ALA A 44 15.67 -0.95 -9.52
N ALA A 45 15.02 0.19 -9.79
CA ALA A 45 15.30 0.98 -11.00
C ALA A 45 16.71 1.60 -11.03
N LYS A 46 17.36 1.78 -9.87
CA LYS A 46 18.74 2.25 -9.75
C LYS A 46 19.78 1.12 -9.66
N THR A 47 19.39 -0.07 -9.20
CA THR A 47 20.31 -1.20 -8.93
C THR A 47 20.09 -2.42 -9.83
N GLY A 48 19.13 -2.39 -10.75
CA GLY A 48 18.89 -3.47 -11.71
C GLY A 48 18.40 -4.78 -11.07
N SER A 49 17.89 -4.75 -9.83
CA SER A 49 17.39 -5.94 -9.14
C SER A 49 15.86 -6.03 -9.27
N THR A 50 15.39 -6.84 -10.22
CA THR A 50 13.97 -7.18 -10.36
C THR A 50 13.62 -8.27 -9.34
N THR A 51 13.25 -7.88 -8.11
CA THR A 51 12.46 -8.75 -7.25
C THR A 51 11.00 -8.37 -7.42
N MET A 52 10.20 -9.28 -8.00
CA MET A 52 8.74 -9.18 -7.91
C MET A 52 8.39 -9.31 -6.42
N VAL A 53 8.05 -8.18 -5.80
CA VAL A 53 7.40 -8.21 -4.50
C VAL A 53 6.00 -8.75 -4.75
N ARG A 54 5.68 -9.86 -4.09
CA ARG A 54 4.40 -10.56 -4.22
C ARG A 54 3.24 -9.71 -3.75
#